data_AF-G8M273-F1
#
_entry.id   AF-G8M273-F1
#
_cell.length_a   1.000
_cell.length_b   1.000
_cell.length_c   1.000
_cell.angle_alpha   90.00
_cell.angle_beta   90.00
_cell.angle_gamma   90.00
#
_symmetry.space_group_name_H-M   'P 1'
#
loop_
_entity.id
_entity.type
_entity.pdbx_description
1 polymer ?
#
loop_
_entity_poly.entity_id
_entity_poly.type
_entity_poly.pdbx_seq_one_letter_code
_entity_poly.pdbx_strand_id
1 'polypeptide(L)' 'MEEGKSFEISRHQVLEAYKRVKANHGASGVDGVNFEEFEKELKNNLYKIWNRKSSGSSF' A
#
# COMPACT_ATOMS: atom_id res chain seq x y z
N MET A 1 9.48 18.87 -22.09
CA MET A 1 9.48 18.52 -20.65
C MET A 1 9.09 17.06 -20.56
N GLU A 2 10.06 16.16 -20.57
CA GLU A 2 9.83 14.78 -20.15
C GLU A 2 9.94 14.76 -18.62
N GLU A 3 8.91 15.30 -17.98
CA GLU A 3 8.78 15.24 -16.53
C GLU A 3 8.34 13.82 -16.21
N GLY A 4 9.35 12.98 -15.93
CA GLY A 4 9.26 11.55 -15.77
C GLY A 4 8.04 11.14 -14.96
N LYS A 5 7.19 10.32 -15.58
CA LYS A 5 6.26 9.43 -14.87
C LYS A 5 7.10 8.48 -14.03
N SER A 6 7.57 8.95 -12.88
CA SER A 6 8.34 8.16 -11.92
C SER A 6 7.42 7.09 -11.35
N PHE A 7 7.46 5.92 -11.98
CA PHE A 7 6.79 4.67 -11.63
C PHE A 7 5.25 4.74 -11.54
N GLU A 8 4.58 4.36 -12.62
CA GLU A 8 3.15 4.02 -12.60
C GLU A 8 2.93 2.78 -11.72
N ILE A 9 2.82 2.98 -10.39
CA ILE A 9 2.50 1.90 -9.46
C ILE A 9 1.06 1.46 -9.75
N SER A 10 0.88 0.23 -10.17
CA SER A 10 -0.45 -0.33 -10.38
C SER A 10 -1.10 -0.76 -9.06
N ARG A 11 -2.44 -0.75 -9.01
CA ARG A 11 -3.19 -1.32 -7.87
C ARG A 11 -2.83 -2.78 -7.59
N HIS A 12 -2.44 -3.51 -8.64
CA HIS A 12 -2.02 -4.91 -8.52
C HIS A 12 -0.69 -5.04 -7.76
N GLN A 13 0.29 -4.17 -8.04
CA GLN A 13 1.56 -4.17 -7.31
C GLN A 13 1.36 -3.88 -5.81
N VAL A 14 0.44 -2.98 -5.47
CA VAL A 14 0.10 -2.69 -4.06
C VAL A 14 -0.52 -3.92 -3.38
N LEU A 15 -1.41 -4.65 -4.08
CA LEU A 15 -2.01 -5.88 -3.57
C LEU A 15 -0.97 -7.00 -3.39
N GLU A 16 -0.05 -7.16 -4.33
CA GLU A 16 1.04 -8.14 -4.25
C GLU A 16 1.98 -7.85 -3.08
N ALA A 17 2.35 -6.58 -2.90
CA ALA A 17 3.16 -6.16 -1.76
C ALA A 17 2.46 -6.46 -0.43
N TYR A 18 1.15 -6.15 -0.33
CA TYR A 18 0.35 -6.50 0.84
C TYR A 18 0.37 -8.01 1.13
N LYS A 19 0.17 -8.86 0.12
CA LYS A 19 0.21 -10.33 0.28
C LYS A 19 1.57 -10.81 0.79
N ARG A 20 2.67 -10.26 0.28
CA ARG A 20 4.02 -10.61 0.75
C ARG A 20 4.25 -10.21 2.20
N VAL A 21 3.80 -9.02 2.59
CA VAL A 21 3.88 -8.53 3.98
C VAL A 21 3.05 -9.40 4.92
N LYS A 22 1.84 -9.77 4.52
CA LYS A 22 0.97 -10.69 5.27
C LYS A 22 1.61 -12.08 5.41
N ALA A 23 2.15 -12.63 4.33
CA ALA A 23 2.77 -13.96 4.32
C ALA A 23 4.02 -14.06 5.20
N ASN A 24 4.76 -12.95 5.34
CA ASN A 24 5.94 -12.88 6.18
C ASN A 24 5.62 -12.85 7.69
N HIS A 25 4.35 -12.88 8.10
CA HIS A 25 3.92 -12.78 9.51
C HIS A 25 4.62 -11.63 10.25
N GLY A 26 4.95 -10.55 9.52
CA GLY A 26 5.72 -9.44 10.06
C GLY A 26 4.97 -8.83 11.24
N ALA A 27 5.70 -8.58 12.34
CA ALA A 27 5.19 -8.00 13.56
C ALA A 27 4.24 -6.82 13.28
N SER A 28 3.12 -6.74 14.02
CA SER A 28 2.19 -5.62 13.94
C SER A 28 2.98 -4.31 13.96
N GLY A 29 2.73 -3.45 12.97
CA GLY A 29 3.46 -2.20 12.84
C GLY A 29 3.33 -1.36 14.13
N VAL A 30 4.28 -0.45 14.32
CA VAL A 30 4.32 0.47 15.49
C VAL A 30 3.01 1.26 15.69
N ASP A 31 2.19 1.37 14.64
CA ASP A 31 0.88 2.03 14.65
C ASP A 31 -0.23 1.22 15.37
N GLY A 32 0.04 0.00 15.86
CA GLY A 32 -0.92 -0.82 16.59
C GLY A 32 -2.06 -1.40 15.73
N VAL A 33 -2.01 -1.19 14.41
CA VAL A 33 -2.99 -1.71 13.47
C VAL A 33 -2.73 -3.18 13.21
N ASN A 34 -3.68 -4.03 13.60
CA ASN A 34 -3.64 -5.45 13.26
C ASN A 34 -4.13 -5.71 11.83
N PHE A 35 -3.63 -6.79 11.21
CA PHE A 35 -4.08 -7.21 9.88
C PHE A 35 -5.60 -7.41 9.82
N GLU A 36 -6.21 -7.95 10.88
CA GLU A 36 -7.66 -8.17 10.94
C GLU A 36 -8.44 -6.86 10.80
N GLU A 37 -8.00 -5.79 11.44
CA GLU A 37 -8.63 -4.47 11.36
C GLU A 37 -8.42 -3.85 9.99
N PHE A 38 -7.21 -4.01 9.43
CA PHE A 38 -6.88 -3.55 8.09
C PHE A 38 -7.72 -4.28 7.01
N GLU A 39 -8.01 -5.56 7.21
CA GLU A 39 -8.74 -6.41 6.27
C GLU A 39 -10.25 -6.12 6.23
N LYS A 40 -10.85 -5.61 7.32
CA LYS A 40 -12.25 -5.14 7.32
C LYS A 40 -12.51 -4.11 6.22
N GLU A 41 -11.53 -3.26 5.95
CA GLU A 41 -11.56 -2.19 4.96
C GLU A 41 -10.50 -2.38 3.86
N LEU A 42 -10.14 -3.63 3.55
CA LEU A 42 -8.97 -3.96 2.71
C LEU A 42 -8.89 -3.15 1.41
N LYS A 43 -10.00 -3.08 0.66
CA LYS A 43 -10.05 -2.36 -0.63
C LYS A 43 -9.85 -0.85 -0.46
N ASN A 44 -10.45 -0.26 0.57
CA ASN A 44 -10.32 1.16 0.87
C ASN A 44 -8.88 1.49 1.31
N ASN A 45 -8.30 0.65 2.17
CA ASN A 45 -6.95 0.82 2.67
C ASN A 45 -5.89 0.65 1.57
N LEU A 46 -6.02 -0.36 0.71
CA LEU A 46 -5.14 -0.53 -0.46
C LEU A 46 -5.29 0.63 -1.45
N TYR A 47 -6.50 1.17 -1.62
CA TYR A 47 -6.72 2.35 -2.47
C TYR A 47 -6.01 3.59 -1.91
N LYS A 48 -6.09 3.85 -0.60
CA LYS A 48 -5.37 4.96 0.04
C LYS A 48 -3.86 4.85 -0.15
N ILE A 49 -3.29 3.65 0.02
CA ILE A 49 -1.87 3.37 -0.20
C ILE A 49 -1.51 3.60 -1.67
N TRP A 50 -2.29 3.04 -2.59
CA TRP A 50 -2.09 3.19 -4.03
C TRP A 50 -2.16 4.66 -4.44
N ASN A 51 -3.17 5.40 -3.98
CA ASN A 51 -3.33 6.82 -4.27
C ASN A 51 -2.10 7.60 -3.77
N ARG A 52 -1.66 7.37 -2.52
CA ARG A 52 -0.47 8.05 -1.97
C ARG A 52 0.81 7.73 -2.76
N LYS A 53 1.00 6.48 -3.18
CA LYS A 53 2.18 6.05 -3.93
C LYS A 53 2.14 6.49 -5.40
N SER A 54 0.95 6.58 -6.01
CA SER A 54 0.76 6.97 -7.40
C SER A 54 0.77 8.47 -7.61
N SER A 55 0.44 9.28 -6.59
CA SER A 55 0.38 10.74 -6.70
C SER A 55 1.72 11.45 -6.49
N GLY A 56 2.82 10.72 -6.27
CA GLY A 56 4.17 11.29 -6.10
C GLY A 56 4.37 12.21 -4.88
N SER A 57 3.35 12.39 -4.05
CA SER A 57 3.37 13.32 -2.92
C SER A 57 3.72 12.57 -1.63
N SER A 58 5.02 12.41 -1.39
CA SER A 58 5.56 12.17 -0.06
C SER A 58 6.05 13.51 0.48
N PHE A 59 5.27 14.12 1.37
CA PHE A 59 5.80 15.07 2.34
C PHE A 59 6.70 14.31 3.33
#